data_AF-A0A3E0Q912-F1
#
_entry.id   AF-A0A3E0Q912-F1
#
_cell.length_a   1.000
_cell.length_b   1.000
_cell.length_c   1.000
_cell.angle_alpha   90.00
_cell.angle_beta   90.00
_cell.angle_gamma   90.00
#
_symmetry.space_group_name_H-M   'P 1'
#
loop_
_entity.id
_entity.type
_entity.pdbx_description
1 polymer ?
#
loop_
_entity_poly.entity_id
_entity_poly.type
_entity_poly.pdbx_seq_one_letter_code
_entity_poly.pdbx_strand_id
1 'polypeptide(L)'
;MTIHLSFPEFPEYWKRTSEEYATASDAIRRLEELEREYLQTKGTHVCVNLEKTADDVMTVGLAGTRWLLIHTLGVDEQYYSRGGSEIKGETHFMTPEGVDFSNSHLLPVTIAKEVLTRWISDDIEHDTAMWTTKMA
;
A
#
# COMPACT_ATOMS: atom_id res chain seq x y z
N MET A 1 -0.56 -3.58 19.70
CA MET A 1 -0.20 -2.68 18.60
C MET A 1 -1.47 -2.39 17.82
N THR A 2 -1.74 -1.12 17.53
CA THR A 2 -2.94 -0.69 16.84
C THR A 2 -2.53 -0.17 15.47
N ILE A 3 -3.06 -0.77 14.40
CA ILE A 3 -2.82 -0.29 13.03
C ILE A 3 -3.98 0.58 12.64
N HIS A 4 -3.72 1.82 12.22
CA HIS A 4 -4.75 2.71 11.69
C HIS A 4 -4.76 2.65 10.16
N LEU A 5 -5.93 2.36 9.59
CA LEU A 5 -6.15 2.57 8.16
C LEU A 5 -6.34 4.08 7.89
N SER A 6 -5.74 4.66 6.86
CA SER A 6 -6.08 6.03 6.46
C SER A 6 -6.02 6.21 4.96
N PHE A 7 -6.79 7.15 4.44
CA PHE A 7 -6.71 7.59 3.06
C PHE A 7 -6.05 8.97 3.04
N PRO A 8 -5.15 9.27 2.09
CA PRO A 8 -4.62 10.62 1.94
C PRO A 8 -5.76 11.63 1.68
N GLU A 9 -5.61 12.91 2.06
CA GLU A 9 -6.72 13.89 2.11
C GLU A 9 -7.30 14.26 0.72
N PHE A 10 -8.62 14.12 0.52
CA PHE A 10 -9.30 14.29 -0.78
C PHE A 10 -10.43 15.35 -0.73
N PRO A 11 -10.94 15.82 -1.88
CA PRO A 11 -12.10 16.72 -1.90
C PRO A 11 -13.33 16.00 -1.32
N GLU A 12 -14.01 16.67 -0.38
CA GLU A 12 -15.29 16.46 0.36
C GLU A 12 -16.10 15.14 0.33
N TYR A 13 -15.93 14.25 -0.66
CA TYR A 13 -16.67 13.00 -0.84
C TYR A 13 -15.89 11.73 -0.43
N TRP A 14 -14.72 11.87 0.20
CA TRP A 14 -13.89 10.76 0.66
C TRP A 14 -13.58 10.88 2.14
N LYS A 15 -14.16 9.97 2.93
CA LYS A 15 -14.05 9.94 4.37
C LYS A 15 -12.73 9.25 4.74
N ARG A 16 -11.82 9.94 5.42
CA ARG A 16 -10.68 9.30 6.11
C ARG A 16 -11.28 8.34 7.15
N THR A 17 -11.23 7.05 6.89
CA THR A 17 -11.70 6.03 7.83
C THR A 17 -10.50 5.45 8.56
N SER A 18 -10.37 5.77 9.85
CA SER A 18 -9.44 5.10 10.75
C SER A 18 -10.09 3.84 11.32
N GLU A 19 -9.58 2.70 10.91
CA GLU A 19 -9.94 1.39 11.48
C GLU A 19 -8.74 0.83 12.23
N GLU A 20 -8.99 0.23 13.40
CA GLU A 20 -7.97 -0.37 14.25
C GLU A 20 -7.93 -1.89 14.06
N TYR A 21 -6.74 -2.45 13.81
CA TYR A 21 -6.55 -3.91 13.73
C TYR A 21 -5.55 -4.43 14.74
N ALA A 22 -5.89 -5.56 15.36
CA ALA A 22 -5.03 -6.27 16.30
C ALA A 22 -4.09 -7.28 15.63
N THR A 23 -4.37 -7.69 14.38
CA THR A 23 -3.59 -8.72 13.66
C THR A 23 -3.35 -8.36 12.20
N ALA A 24 -2.28 -8.91 11.62
CA ALA A 24 -1.97 -8.79 10.19
C ALA A 24 -3.08 -9.36 9.30
N SER A 25 -3.64 -10.51 9.69
CA SER A 25 -4.70 -11.17 8.94
C SER A 25 -5.95 -10.32 8.85
N ASP A 26 -6.32 -9.59 9.91
CA ASP A 26 -7.49 -8.71 9.89
C ASP A 26 -7.27 -7.50 8.98
N ALA A 27 -6.09 -6.88 9.04
CA ALA A 27 -5.74 -5.76 8.16
C ALA A 27 -5.73 -6.20 6.68
N ILE A 28 -5.11 -7.34 6.36
CA ILE A 28 -5.07 -7.87 4.99
C ILE A 28 -6.46 -8.21 4.48
N ARG A 29 -7.29 -8.87 5.31
CA ARG A 29 -8.68 -9.19 4.93
C ARG A 29 -9.47 -7.91 4.62
N ARG A 30 -9.27 -6.83 5.38
CA ARG A 30 -9.90 -5.55 5.09
C ARG A 30 -9.44 -4.98 3.76
N LEU A 31 -8.13 -4.99 3.49
CA LEU A 31 -7.60 -4.49 2.21
C LEU A 31 -8.24 -5.21 1.03
N GLU A 32 -8.43 -6.53 1.11
CA GLU A 32 -9.14 -7.29 0.07
C GLU A 32 -10.63 -6.92 -0.05
N GLU A 33 -11.30 -6.61 1.07
CA GLU A 33 -12.68 -6.12 1.06
C GLU A 33 -12.79 -4.76 0.38
N LEU A 34 -11.89 -3.84 0.72
CA LEU A 34 -11.81 -2.52 0.09
C LEU A 34 -11.51 -2.65 -1.40
N GLU A 35 -10.55 -3.49 -1.79
CA GLU A 35 -10.24 -3.74 -3.19
C GLU A 35 -11.48 -4.21 -3.97
N ARG A 36 -12.24 -5.19 -3.43
CA ARG A 36 -13.47 -5.66 -4.05
C ARG A 36 -14.51 -4.54 -4.17
N GLU A 37 -14.71 -3.76 -3.11
CA GLU A 37 -15.66 -2.65 -3.09
C GLU A 37 -15.32 -1.62 -4.16
N TYR A 38 -14.07 -1.14 -4.22
CA TYR A 38 -13.65 -0.10 -5.15
C TYR A 38 -13.55 -0.58 -6.60
N LEU A 39 -13.05 -1.80 -6.84
CA LEU A 39 -13.00 -2.38 -8.18
C LEU A 39 -14.40 -2.62 -8.75
N GLN A 40 -15.34 -3.16 -7.96
CA GLN A 40 -16.69 -3.47 -8.45
C GLN A 40 -17.55 -2.23 -8.65
N THR A 41 -17.38 -1.21 -7.82
CA THR A 41 -18.27 -0.02 -7.84
C THR A 41 -17.74 1.13 -8.67
N LYS A 42 -16.41 1.31 -8.76
CA LYS A 42 -15.79 2.47 -9.43
C LYS A 42 -14.88 2.08 -10.60
N GLY A 43 -14.49 0.81 -10.71
CA GLY A 43 -13.57 0.35 -11.76
C GLY A 43 -12.17 0.97 -11.61
N THR A 44 -11.77 1.33 -10.39
CA THR A 44 -10.54 2.08 -10.15
C THR A 44 -9.72 1.46 -9.01
N HIS A 45 -8.40 1.53 -9.14
CA HIS A 45 -7.46 1.12 -8.09
C HIS A 45 -7.35 2.20 -7.02
N VAL A 46 -7.14 1.80 -5.77
CA VAL A 46 -7.13 2.72 -4.62
C VAL A 46 -5.87 2.50 -3.79
N CYS A 47 -5.34 3.59 -3.21
CA CYS A 47 -4.27 3.51 -2.22
C CYS A 47 -4.83 3.64 -0.80
N VAL A 48 -4.27 2.86 0.11
CA VAL A 48 -4.67 2.80 1.51
C VAL A 48 -3.42 2.85 2.38
N ASN A 49 -3.37 3.73 3.37
CA ASN A 49 -2.29 3.76 4.36
C ASN A 49 -2.61 2.83 5.51
N LEU A 50 -1.62 2.05 5.95
CA LEU A 50 -1.58 1.38 7.22
C LEU A 50 -0.55 2.10 8.09
N GLU A 51 -0.95 2.64 9.22
CA GLU A 51 -0.09 3.42 10.11
C GLU A 51 0.15 2.63 11.40
N LYS A 52 1.41 2.32 11.72
CA LYS A 52 1.81 1.82 13.05
C LYS A 52 2.13 2.97 13.99
N THR A 53 2.80 3.98 13.46
CA THR A 53 3.11 5.25 14.12
C THR A 53 3.01 6.37 13.08
N ALA A 54 3.10 7.62 13.51
CA ALA A 54 3.13 8.77 12.59
C ALA A 54 4.31 8.70 11.60
N ASP A 55 5.40 8.02 11.98
CA ASP A 55 6.65 7.93 11.22
C ASP A 55 6.89 6.52 10.65
N ASP A 56 5.93 5.59 10.77
CA ASP A 56 6.02 4.23 10.22
C ASP A 56 4.69 3.88 9.55
N VAL A 57 4.63 4.15 8.25
CA VAL A 57 3.43 4.07 7.43
C VAL A 57 3.68 3.22 6.20
N MET A 58 2.79 2.26 5.96
CA MET A 58 2.79 1.44 4.76
C MET A 58 1.59 1.82 3.88
N THR A 59 1.84 2.50 2.76
CA THR A 59 0.82 2.74 1.73
C THR A 59 0.73 1.51 0.82
N VAL A 60 -0.50 1.05 0.61
CA VAL A 60 -0.84 -0.13 -0.20
C VAL A 60 -1.73 0.31 -1.36
N GLY A 61 -1.23 0.20 -2.58
CA GLY A 61 -2.03 0.34 -3.79
C GLY A 61 -2.65 -0.98 -4.21
N LEU A 62 -3.99 -1.04 -4.21
CA LEU A 62 -4.78 -2.24 -4.48
C LEU A 62 -5.12 -2.34 -5.99
N ALA A 63 -4.38 -3.19 -6.71
CA ALA A 63 -4.51 -3.36 -8.16
C ALA A 63 -4.75 -4.82 -8.62
N GLY A 64 -5.74 -5.47 -8.00
CA GLY A 64 -6.22 -6.79 -8.35
C GLY A 64 -5.20 -7.87 -8.02
N THR A 65 -4.60 -8.49 -9.03
CA THR A 65 -3.62 -9.57 -8.81
C THR A 65 -2.24 -9.07 -8.39
N ARG A 66 -2.04 -7.74 -8.38
CA ARG A 66 -0.77 -7.13 -8.00
C ARG A 66 -0.98 -5.88 -7.18
N TRP A 67 -0.18 -5.71 -6.14
CA TRP A 67 -0.27 -4.57 -5.23
C TRP A 67 1.03 -3.77 -5.23
N LEU A 68 0.90 -2.46 -5.06
CA LEU A 68 2.00 -1.55 -4.80
C LEU A 68 2.20 -1.42 -3.29
N LEU A 69 3.43 -1.47 -2.81
CA LEU A 69 3.77 -1.14 -1.42
C LEU A 69 4.72 0.05 -1.40
N ILE A 70 4.43 1.03 -0.55
CA ILE A 70 5.31 2.16 -0.27
C ILE A 70 5.48 2.23 1.24
N HIS A 71 6.70 1.99 1.71
CA HIS A 71 7.02 2.15 3.11
C HIS A 71 7.61 3.54 3.34
N THR A 72 6.96 4.33 4.19
CA THR A 72 7.42 5.64 4.64
C THR A 72 7.96 5.52 6.05
N LEU A 73 9.24 5.86 6.22
CA LEU A 73 9.96 5.91 7.50
C LEU A 73 10.40 7.35 7.79
N GLY A 74 9.90 7.92 8.88
CA GLY A 74 10.13 9.33 9.21
C GLY A 74 9.57 10.29 8.15
N VAL A 75 10.15 11.49 8.07
CA VAL A 75 9.60 12.61 7.28
C VAL A 75 9.92 12.48 5.78
N ASP A 76 11.05 11.86 5.41
CA ASP A 76 11.59 11.95 4.05
C ASP A 76 12.03 10.61 3.43
N GLU A 77 11.96 9.48 4.15
CA GLU A 77 12.39 8.19 3.60
C GLU A 77 11.21 7.40 3.04
N GLN A 78 11.19 7.20 1.72
CA GLN A 78 10.18 6.38 1.04
C GLN A 78 10.84 5.25 0.24
N TYR A 79 10.39 4.03 0.52
CA TYR A 79 10.82 2.80 -0.13
C TYR A 79 9.68 2.22 -0.94
N TYR A 80 9.88 2.00 -2.23
CA TYR A 80 8.86 1.48 -3.13
C TYR A 80 9.12 0.00 -3.40
N SER A 81 8.07 -0.81 -3.47
CA SER A 81 8.21 -2.20 -3.87
C SER A 81 8.79 -2.35 -5.28
N ARG A 82 9.52 -3.44 -5.50
CA ARG A 82 10.07 -3.83 -6.79
C ARG A 82 9.43 -5.13 -7.26
N GLY A 83 8.45 -5.00 -8.16
CA GLY A 83 7.62 -6.09 -8.70
C GLY A 83 8.27 -6.90 -9.82
N GLY A 84 9.09 -6.26 -10.65
CA GLY A 84 9.76 -6.87 -11.81
C GLY A 84 9.92 -5.87 -12.96
N SER A 85 11.15 -5.59 -13.37
CA SER A 85 11.47 -4.58 -14.40
C SER A 85 10.95 -4.92 -15.80
N GLU A 86 10.63 -6.19 -16.03
CA GLU A 86 10.11 -6.72 -17.29
C GLU A 86 8.63 -6.38 -17.53
N ILE A 87 7.91 -5.97 -16.48
CA ILE A 87 6.49 -5.65 -16.56
C ILE A 87 6.32 -4.22 -17.06
N LYS A 88 5.79 -4.09 -18.28
CA LYS A 88 5.53 -2.80 -18.93
C LYS A 88 4.18 -2.21 -18.53
N GLY A 89 4.06 -0.89 -18.73
CA GLY A 89 2.83 -0.14 -18.52
C GLY A 89 2.77 0.55 -17.16
N GLU A 90 1.65 1.22 -16.93
CA GLU A 90 1.37 2.02 -15.74
C GLU A 90 0.00 1.62 -15.19
N THR A 91 -0.13 1.74 -13.88
CA THR A 91 -1.40 1.57 -13.17
C THR A 91 -1.74 2.89 -12.49
N HIS A 92 -2.94 3.40 -12.79
CA HIS A 92 -3.47 4.60 -12.18
C HIS A 92 -4.13 4.27 -10.83
N PHE A 93 -3.75 4.99 -9.78
CA PHE A 93 -4.35 4.84 -8.45
C PHE A 93 -5.06 6.12 -8.05
N MET A 94 -6.24 5.98 -7.43
CA MET A 94 -6.87 7.10 -6.74
C MET A 94 -6.10 7.43 -5.47
N THR A 95 -5.27 8.45 -5.61
CA THR A 95 -4.59 9.27 -4.58
C THR A 95 -5.04 10.72 -4.79
N PRO A 96 -4.96 11.62 -3.80
CA PRO A 96 -5.34 13.03 -3.98
C PRO A 96 -4.61 13.70 -5.13
N GLU A 97 -3.38 13.27 -5.34
CA GLU A 97 -2.50 13.73 -6.39
C GLU A 97 -2.70 13.00 -7.72
N GLY A 98 -3.54 11.95 -7.76
CA GLY A 98 -3.84 11.19 -8.98
C GLY A 98 -2.60 10.57 -9.63
N VAL A 99 -1.75 9.93 -8.83
CA VAL A 99 -0.42 9.46 -9.26
C VAL A 99 -0.49 8.14 -10.03
N ASP A 100 0.17 8.12 -11.18
CA ASP A 100 0.46 6.91 -11.95
C ASP A 100 1.72 6.23 -11.46
N PHE A 101 1.68 4.91 -11.31
CA PHE A 101 2.85 4.11 -10.94
C PHE A 101 3.21 3.12 -12.05
N SER A 102 4.50 3.00 -12.33
CA SER A 102 5.00 1.95 -13.23
C SER A 102 4.65 0.57 -12.69
N ASN A 103 4.19 -0.31 -13.57
CA ASN A 103 3.89 -1.70 -13.22
C ASN A 103 5.11 -2.48 -12.72
N SER A 104 6.32 -1.97 -12.94
CA SER A 104 7.55 -2.53 -12.39
C SER A 104 7.66 -2.43 -10.86
N HIS A 105 6.83 -1.58 -10.22
CA HIS A 105 6.73 -1.47 -8.77
C HIS A 105 5.67 -2.39 -8.15
N LEU A 106 4.82 -3.01 -8.97
CA LEU A 106 3.69 -3.80 -8.49
C LEU A 106 4.10 -5.25 -8.23
N LEU A 107 4.02 -5.68 -6.96
CA LEU A 107 4.29 -7.06 -6.54
C LEU A 107 3.10 -7.96 -6.83
N PRO A 108 3.31 -9.26 -7.15
CA PRO A 108 2.25 -10.26 -7.03
C PRO A 108 1.58 -10.18 -5.65
N VAL A 109 0.23 -10.25 -5.62
CA VAL A 109 -0.54 -10.06 -4.38
C VAL A 109 -0.12 -11.01 -3.25
N THR A 110 0.33 -12.23 -3.58
CA THR A 110 0.85 -13.19 -2.61
C THR A 110 2.09 -12.65 -1.91
N ILE A 111 3.05 -12.11 -2.66
CA ILE A 111 4.28 -11.52 -2.12
C ILE A 111 3.95 -10.25 -1.33
N ALA A 112 3.07 -9.39 -1.86
CA ALA A 112 2.67 -8.17 -1.16
C ALA A 112 2.08 -8.48 0.24
N LYS A 113 1.22 -9.51 0.34
CA LYS A 113 0.63 -9.94 1.62
C LYS A 113 1.66 -10.53 2.59
N GLU A 114 2.65 -11.26 2.10
CA GLU A 114 3.75 -11.76 2.93
C GLU A 114 4.56 -10.60 3.51
N VAL A 115 4.91 -9.62 2.68
CA VAL A 115 5.62 -8.40 3.11
C VAL A 115 4.80 -7.62 4.13
N LEU A 116 3.51 -7.40 3.88
CA LEU A 116 2.62 -6.72 4.81
C LEU A 116 2.49 -7.46 6.13
N THR A 117 2.39 -8.79 6.10
CA THR A 117 2.32 -9.60 7.32
C THR A 117 3.56 -9.41 8.18
N ARG A 118 4.74 -9.49 7.56
CA ARG A 118 6.04 -9.29 8.22
C ARG A 118 6.21 -7.87 8.76
N TRP A 119 5.83 -6.86 7.97
CA TRP A 119 5.82 -5.47 8.42
C TRP A 119 4.94 -5.35 9.66
N ILE A 120 3.68 -5.77 9.60
CA ILE A 120 2.74 -5.70 10.74
C ILE A 120 3.29 -6.43 11.97
N SER A 121 3.93 -7.58 11.83
CA SER A 121 4.45 -8.34 12.98
C SER A 121 5.79 -7.85 13.53
N ASP A 122 6.28 -6.67 13.10
CA ASP A 122 7.60 -6.12 13.43
C ASP A 122 8.78 -7.04 13.05
N ASP A 123 8.58 -7.90 12.05
CA ASP A 123 9.55 -8.89 11.54
C ASP A 123 9.91 -8.58 10.09
N ILE A 124 10.13 -7.29 9.78
CA ILE A 124 10.61 -6.89 8.47
C ILE A 124 12.11 -6.62 8.54
N GLU A 125 12.89 -7.47 7.89
CA GLU A 125 14.21 -7.08 7.43
C GLU A 125 14.00 -6.26 6.15
N HIS A 126 14.55 -5.04 6.13
CA HIS A 126 14.67 -4.24 4.92
C HIS A 126 15.71 -4.88 4.00
N ASP A 127 15.40 -6.05 3.47
CA ASP A 127 16.23 -6.65 2.43
C ASP A 127 16.12 -5.76 1.19
N THR A 128 17.23 -5.07 0.89
CA THR A 128 17.41 -4.15 -0.25
C THR A 128 16.98 -4.72 -1.60
N ALA A 129 16.83 -6.04 -1.73
CA ALA A 129 16.39 -6.68 -2.96
C ALA A 129 14.90 -6.40 -3.32
N MET A 130 14.02 -6.24 -2.33
CA MET A 130 12.57 -6.06 -2.55
C MET A 130 12.15 -4.59 -2.71
N TRP A 131 13.03 -3.68 -2.32
CA TRP A 131 12.76 -2.25 -2.24
C TRP A 131 13.61 -1.48 -3.22
N THR A 132 13.04 -0.43 -3.80
CA THR A 132 13.78 0.62 -4.47
C THR A 132 13.62 1.89 -3.65
N THR A 133 14.74 2.46 -3.22
CA THR A 133 14.78 3.80 -2.65
C THR A 133 14.53 4.82 -3.74
N LYS A 134 13.70 5.82 -3.48
CA LYS A 134 13.73 7.03 -4.29
C LYS A 134 15.06 7.72 -4.05
N MET A 135 15.89 7.86 -5.09
CA MET A 135 17.01 8.81 -5.03
C MET A 135 16.41 10.21 -5.06
N ALA A 136 16.95 11.07 -4.18
CA ALA A 136 16.60 12.47 -4.00
C ALA A 136 16.35 13.24 -5.30
#